data_AF-A0A357MHX3-F1
#
_entry.id   AF-A0A357MHX3-F1
#
_cell.length_a   1.000
_cell.length_b   1.000
_cell.length_c   1.000
_cell.angle_alpha   90.00
_cell.angle_beta   90.00
_cell.angle_gamma   90.00
#
_symmetry.space_group_name_H-M   'P 1'
#
loop_
_entity.id
_entity.type
_entity.pdbx_description
1 polymer ?
#
loop_
_entity_poly.entity_id
_entity_poly.type
_entity_poly.pdbx_seq_one_letter_code
_entity_poly.pdbx_strand_id
1 'polypeptide(L)'
;NTDAEGRLVLADALAQAESVEAGLAAYQARRRDRVVRVVATANGNARKYHLRSAPVRGAAHLALRLAGRVAPGAMLRQFDWIYGHDVTAGAAP
;
A
#
# COMPACT_ATOMS: atom_id res chain seq x y z
N ASN A 1 -4.41 -8.49 -2.28
CA ASN A 1 -4.98 -7.48 -1.35
C ASN A 1 -5.55 -6.30 -2.12
N THR A 2 -4.73 -5.58 -2.90
CA THR A 2 -5.17 -4.41 -3.68
C THR A 2 -6.27 -4.71 -4.71
N ASP A 3 -6.28 -5.93 -5.24
CA ASP A 3 -7.25 -6.48 -6.20
C ASP A 3 -8.63 -6.73 -5.56
N ALA A 4 -8.66 -7.41 -4.42
CA ALA A 4 -9.89 -7.64 -3.65
C ALA A 4 -10.48 -6.32 -3.13
N GLU A 5 -9.64 -5.45 -2.56
CA GLU A 5 -10.02 -4.09 -2.18
C GLU A 5 -10.60 -3.32 -3.38
N GLY A 6 -10.00 -3.48 -4.57
CA GLY A 6 -10.42 -2.77 -5.79
C GLY A 6 -11.83 -3.15 -6.22
N ARG A 7 -12.14 -4.45 -6.19
CA ARG A 7 -13.47 -4.95 -6.53
C ARG A 7 -14.54 -4.47 -5.55
N LEU A 8 -14.25 -4.43 -4.25
CA LEU A 8 -15.18 -3.95 -3.24
C LEU A 8 -15.48 -2.45 -3.40
N VAL A 9 -14.45 -1.61 -3.54
CA VAL A 9 -14.64 -0.16 -3.72
C VAL A 9 -15.35 0.17 -5.03
N LEU A 10 -15.11 -0.62 -6.09
CA LEU A 10 -15.82 -0.47 -7.37
C LEU A 10 -17.30 -0.81 -7.23
N ALA A 11 -17.63 -1.92 -6.57
CA ALA A 11 -19.01 -2.33 -6.35
C ALA A 11 -19.79 -1.29 -5.53
N ASP A 12 -19.20 -0.78 -4.44
CA ASP A 12 -19.81 0.28 -3.62
C ASP A 12 -19.98 1.59 -4.43
N ALA A 13 -18.95 2.02 -5.16
CA ALA A 13 -19.03 3.25 -5.95
C ALA A 13 -20.10 3.18 -7.07
N LEU A 14 -20.29 2.02 -7.70
CA LEU A 14 -21.34 1.80 -8.69
C LEU A 14 -22.73 1.70 -8.05
N ALA A 15 -22.85 1.09 -6.87
CA ALA A 15 -24.12 0.96 -6.16
C ALA A 15 -24.68 2.32 -5.69
N GLN A 16 -23.80 3.28 -5.39
CA GLN A 16 -24.17 4.60 -4.85
C GLN A 16 -24.31 5.70 -5.91
N ALA A 17 -23.99 5.43 -7.18
CA ALA A 17 -23.97 6.44 -8.23
C ALA A 17 -25.23 6.41 -9.10
N GLU A 18 -25.65 7.59 -9.57
CA GLU A 18 -26.81 7.75 -10.46
C GLU A 18 -26.56 7.22 -11.88
N SER A 19 -25.29 7.04 -12.25
CA SER A 19 -24.88 6.45 -13.53
C SER A 19 -23.58 5.67 -13.40
N VAL A 20 -23.30 4.82 -14.39
CA VAL A 20 -22.04 4.06 -14.48
C VAL A 20 -20.85 5.00 -14.58
N GLU A 21 -20.94 6.06 -15.38
CA GLU A 21 -19.88 7.06 -15.55
C GLU A 21 -19.56 7.76 -14.24
N ALA A 22 -20.59 8.16 -13.49
CA ALA A 22 -20.42 8.78 -12.18
C ALA A 22 -19.78 7.81 -11.17
N GLY A 23 -20.21 6.55 -11.17
CA GLY A 23 -19.64 5.52 -10.28
C GLY A 23 -18.18 5.18 -10.61
N LEU A 24 -17.81 5.12 -11.89
CA LEU A 24 -16.42 4.93 -12.32
C LEU A 24 -15.54 6.14 -11.94
N ALA A 25 -16.06 7.36 -12.10
CA ALA A 25 -15.34 8.57 -11.69
C ALA A 25 -15.13 8.60 -10.16
N ALA A 26 -16.15 8.25 -9.37
CA ALA A 26 -16.06 8.14 -7.92
C ALA A 26 -15.08 7.05 -7.48
N TYR A 27 -15.12 5.86 -8.12
CA TYR A 27 -14.15 4.79 -7.90
C TYR A 27 -12.72 5.28 -8.15
N GLN A 28 -12.48 5.93 -9.29
CA GLN A 28 -11.16 6.44 -9.66
C GLN A 28 -10.67 7.47 -8.64
N ALA A 29 -11.50 8.42 -8.23
CA ALA A 29 -11.16 9.43 -7.24
C ALA A 29 -10.78 8.82 -5.88
N ARG A 30 -11.53 7.81 -5.41
CA ARG A 30 -11.27 7.12 -4.14
C ARG A 30 -9.97 6.30 -4.15
N ARG A 31 -9.56 5.79 -5.31
CA ARG A 31 -8.49 4.78 -5.42
C ARG A 31 -7.16 5.32 -5.94
N ARG A 32 -7.17 6.33 -6.80
CA ARG A 32 -6.01 6.78 -7.56
C ARG A 32 -4.81 7.08 -6.66
N ASP A 33 -4.97 7.97 -5.69
CA ASP A 33 -3.85 8.45 -4.89
C ASP A 33 -3.22 7.32 -4.06
N ARG A 34 -4.05 6.42 -3.52
CA ARG A 34 -3.57 5.25 -2.77
C ARG A 34 -2.80 4.29 -3.67
N VAL A 35 -3.36 3.92 -4.83
CA VAL A 35 -2.71 2.99 -5.77
C VAL A 35 -1.37 3.56 -6.25
N VAL A 36 -1.33 4.84 -6.60
CA VAL A 36 -0.10 5.54 -6.99
C VAL A 36 0.95 5.45 -5.89
N ARG A 37 0.58 5.71 -4.63
CA ARG A 37 1.51 5.64 -3.49
C ARG A 37 2.01 4.22 -3.23
N VAL A 38 1.15 3.21 -3.36
CA VAL A 38 1.53 1.79 -3.23
C VAL A 38 2.54 1.39 -4.30
N VAL A 39 2.27 1.73 -5.57
CA VAL A 39 3.18 1.45 -6.69
C VAL A 39 4.52 2.17 -6.53
N ALA A 40 4.52 3.45 -6.16
CA ALA A 40 5.74 4.20 -5.90
C ALA A 40 6.59 3.56 -4.78
N THR A 41 5.94 3.10 -3.71
CA THR A 41 6.60 2.42 -2.59
C THR A 41 7.18 1.06 -3.03
N ALA A 42 6.43 0.28 -3.81
CA ALA A 42 6.88 -0.99 -4.36
C ALA A 42 8.11 -0.79 -5.28
N ASN A 43 8.08 0.22 -6.15
CA ASN A 43 9.21 0.56 -7.03
C ASN A 43 10.45 1.00 -6.24
N GLY A 44 10.27 1.81 -5.19
CA GLY A 44 11.35 2.19 -4.28
C GLY A 44 11.97 0.99 -3.57
N ASN A 45 11.14 0.06 -3.11
CA ASN A 45 11.59 -1.19 -2.50
C ASN A 45 12.37 -2.05 -3.50
N ALA A 46 11.82 -2.27 -4.70
CA ALA A 46 12.46 -3.06 -5.75
C ALA A 46 13.87 -2.51 -6.08
N ARG A 47 14.01 -1.19 -6.29
CA ARG A 47 15.32 -0.56 -6.52
C ARG A 47 16.28 -0.78 -5.36
N LYS A 48 15.80 -0.63 -4.10
CA LYS A 48 16.60 -0.88 -2.91
C LYS A 48 17.12 -2.31 -2.85
N TYR A 49 16.35 -3.32 -3.26
CA TYR A 49 16.79 -4.72 -3.18
C TYR A 49 17.55 -5.19 -4.43
N HIS A 50 17.26 -4.65 -5.61
CA HIS A 50 17.93 -5.04 -6.85
C HIS A 50 19.25 -4.32 -7.12
N LEU A 51 19.51 -3.12 -6.56
CA LEU A 51 20.75 -2.36 -6.78
C LEU A 51 21.76 -2.44 -5.64
N ARG A 52 21.50 -3.22 -4.58
CA ARG A 52 22.42 -3.35 -3.44
C ARG A 52 23.64 -4.20 -3.81
N SER A 53 24.77 -3.54 -4.04
CA SER A 53 26.10 -4.17 -4.11
C SER A 53 26.45 -4.87 -2.78
N ALA A 54 27.33 -5.87 -2.85
CA ALA A 54 27.67 -6.73 -1.70
C ALA A 54 28.06 -6.00 -0.39
N PRO A 55 28.83 -4.89 -0.42
CA PRO A 55 29.14 -4.14 0.79
C PRO A 55 27.91 -3.48 1.44
N VAL A 56 26.99 -2.96 0.62
CA VAL A 56 25.77 -2.29 1.09
C VAL A 56 24.82 -3.28 1.78
N ARG A 57 24.77 -4.54 1.31
CA ARG A 57 24.00 -5.60 1.99
C ARG A 57 24.53 -5.89 3.39
N GLY A 58 25.86 -5.95 3.56
CA GLY A 58 26.49 -6.20 4.86
C GLY A 58 26.17 -5.13 5.89
N ALA A 59 26.35 -3.85 5.51
CA ALA A 59 25.99 -2.73 6.37
C ALA A 59 24.48 -2.69 6.69
N ALA A 60 23.62 -2.99 5.70
CA ALA A 60 22.17 -3.06 5.91
C ALA A 60 21.80 -4.20 6.88
N HIS A 61 22.41 -5.37 6.79
CA HIS A 61 22.15 -6.48 7.72
C HIS A 61 22.60 -6.14 9.14
N LEU A 62 23.73 -5.45 9.31
CA LEU A 62 24.18 -4.99 10.63
C LEU A 62 23.20 -3.96 11.21
N ALA A 63 22.78 -2.98 10.41
CA ALA A 63 21.76 -2.00 10.80
C ALA A 63 20.43 -2.67 11.17
N LEU A 64 19.96 -3.66 10.39
CA LEU A 64 18.77 -4.45 10.69
C LEU A 64 18.89 -5.21 12.02
N ARG A 65 20.05 -5.85 12.29
CA ARG A 65 20.27 -6.59 13.54
C ARG A 65 20.29 -5.69 14.76
N LEU A 66 20.82 -4.47 14.64
CA LEU A 66 20.81 -3.48 15.72
C LEU A 66 19.40 -2.92 15.91
N ALA A 67 18.72 -2.52 14.83
CA ALA A 67 17.35 -2.02 14.86
C ALA A 67 16.38 -3.07 15.43
N GLY A 68 16.51 -4.35 15.07
CA GLY A 68 15.67 -5.43 15.59
C GLY A 68 15.83 -5.70 17.08
N ARG A 69 16.97 -5.33 17.69
CA ARG A 69 17.17 -5.42 19.15
C ARG A 69 16.62 -4.22 19.90
N VAL A 70 16.63 -3.03 19.29
CA VAL A 70 16.21 -1.78 19.93
C VAL A 70 14.71 -1.53 19.74
N ALA A 71 14.18 -1.84 18.56
CA ALA A 71 12.78 -1.61 18.19
C ALA A 71 12.23 -2.78 17.37
N PRO A 72 12.02 -3.95 18.00
CA PRO A 72 11.37 -5.09 17.34
C PRO A 72 10.00 -4.66 16.79
N GLY A 73 9.76 -4.90 15.50
CA GLY A 73 8.52 -4.54 14.81
C GLY A 73 8.55 -3.21 14.05
N ALA A 74 9.50 -2.29 14.30
CA ALA A 74 9.56 -1.01 13.60
C ALA A 74 9.68 -1.14 12.06
N MET A 75 10.32 -2.22 11.58
CA MET A 75 10.40 -2.52 10.16
C MET A 75 9.08 -2.97 9.53
N LEU A 76 8.17 -3.58 10.28
CA LEU A 76 6.84 -3.93 9.77
C LEU A 76 5.92 -2.72 9.82
N ARG A 77 6.04 -1.89 10.87
CA ARG A 77 5.24 -0.67 11.07
C ARG A 77 5.28 0.32 9.91
N GLN A 78 6.38 0.38 9.17
CA GLN A 78 6.49 1.24 7.98
C GLN A 78 5.51 0.85 6.85
N PHE A 79 4.97 -0.37 6.89
CA PHE A 79 4.01 -0.90 5.93
C PHE A 79 2.59 -1.02 6.50
N ASP A 80 2.35 -0.61 7.75
CA ASP A 80 1.01 -0.68 8.37
C ASP A 80 -0.02 0.12 7.57
N TRP A 81 0.37 1.24 6.96
CA TRP A 81 -0.53 2.02 6.10
C TRP A 81 -0.94 1.27 4.80
N ILE A 82 -0.18 0.25 4.39
CA ILE A 82 -0.51 -0.63 3.26
C ILE A 82 -1.45 -1.72 3.76
N TYR A 83 -1.08 -2.44 4.81
CA TYR A 83 -1.76 -3.67 5.24
C TYR A 83 -2.92 -3.44 6.21
N GLY A 84 -2.90 -2.39 7.01
CA GLY A 84 -3.95 -2.00 7.96
C GLY A 84 -4.94 -1.00 7.40
N HIS A 85 -5.01 -0.83 6.08
CA HIS A 85 -5.98 0.05 5.46
C HIS A 85 -7.33 -0.64 5.34
N ASP A 86 -8.34 -0.07 5.97
CA ASP A 86 -9.72 -0.54 5.89
C ASP A 86 -10.47 0.20 4.78
N VAL A 87 -10.95 -0.55 3.79
CA VAL A 87 -11.73 -0.04 2.65
C VAL A 87 -13.23 -0.03 2.91
N THR A 88 -13.69 -0.63 4.02
CA THR A 88 -15.11 -0.71 4.40
C THR A 88 -15.56 0.49 5.23
N ALA A 89 -14.63 1.20 5.88
CA ALA A 89 -14.92 2.40 6.67
C ALA A 89 -15.57 3.56 5.90
N GLY A 90 -15.57 3.51 4.56
CA GLY A 90 -16.25 4.49 3.70
C GLY A 90 -17.37 3.91 2.84
N ALA A 91 -17.66 2.61 2.96
CA ALA A 91 -18.81 1.99 2.31
C ALA A 91 -20.03 2.17 3.23
N ALA A 92 -21.18 2.56 2.68
CA ALA A 92 -22.41 2.62 3.48
C ALA A 92 -22.82 1.20 3.92
N PRO A 93 -23.42 1.04 5.12
CA PRO A 93 -23.83 -0.28 5.63
C PRO A 93 -24.90 -0.95 4.75
#